data_AF-A0A075N1G8-F1
#
_entry.id   AF-A0A075N1G8-F1
#
_cell.length_a   1.000
_cell.length_b   1.000
_cell.length_c   1.000
_cell.angle_alpha   90.00
_cell.angle_beta   90.00
_cell.angle_gamma   90.00
#
_symmetry.space_group_name_H-M   'P 1'
#
loop_
_entity.id
_entity.type
_entity.pdbx_description
1 polymer ?
#
loop_
_entity_poly.entity_id
_entity_poly.type
_entity_poly.pdbx_seq_one_letter_code
_entity_poly.pdbx_strand_id
1 'polypeptide(L)'
;MYDAVLFALMMNNSNSGNATFFVRINGVLPDTNNGATTAAGEGKEAHTSISVFSDGFHLLVDAGGGVADSVKKGASDLGYKEEPDAILVTHGRREHTIDLASFSKSKIFCTSECAGQIAKESPQIDKSRFANIVPGQPFEAGPFSIVPVAADNAGDSPGFPGSVIYVIRAGDRKVIAGWDFLSLQNASADLMWNPDLVVLGTETYNDHPSTGMISVTQAYHTVKTWNAKDCYVLHYSGEKDKEDAKNQWHRGPAGPLPPDELQKTIDDYLRMSGLDGKISIKVARQAMVWRPAATVAAESVTEDDNSPVGNKIEIEALEKYVFGIEKRPDNKLMFVLEDSISRQENEFVNPRRKSSDSLHADPIKSMMMKGPELDLVVSGTTVKTSIIKGKKPMFAGDIRVSERDAKKLSRYIQENF
;
A
#
# COMPACT_ATOMS: atom_id res chain seq x y z
N MET A 1 31.38 -25.50 -4.22
CA MET A 1 30.38 -26.60 -4.17
C MET A 1 29.62 -26.63 -2.84
N TYR A 2 29.56 -25.52 -2.08
CA TYR A 2 28.84 -25.41 -0.81
C TYR A 2 27.73 -24.33 -0.81
N ASP A 3 27.59 -23.52 -1.87
CA ASP A 3 26.55 -22.46 -1.92
C ASP A 3 25.18 -22.93 -2.44
N ALA A 4 25.13 -23.98 -3.26
CA ALA A 4 23.86 -24.45 -3.83
C ALA A 4 22.97 -25.18 -2.80
N VAL A 5 23.56 -25.71 -1.72
CA VAL A 5 22.85 -26.51 -0.72
C VAL A 5 22.14 -25.62 0.31
N LEU A 6 22.71 -24.45 0.63
CA LEU A 6 22.07 -23.49 1.55
C LEU A 6 20.85 -22.81 0.92
N PHE A 7 20.87 -22.61 -0.40
CA PHE A 7 19.73 -22.05 -1.15
C PHE A 7 18.59 -23.08 -1.32
N ALA A 8 18.93 -24.35 -1.54
CA ALA A 8 17.93 -25.43 -1.59
C ALA A 8 17.29 -25.71 -0.22
N LEU A 9 18.02 -25.51 0.89
CA LEU A 9 17.49 -25.66 2.25
C LEU A 9 16.52 -24.53 2.66
N MET A 10 16.59 -23.35 2.07
CA MET A 10 15.57 -22.30 2.28
C MET A 10 14.27 -22.55 1.49
N MET A 11 14.29 -23.41 0.48
CA MET A 11 13.11 -23.77 -0.34
C MET A 11 12.43 -25.08 0.10
N ASN A 12 13.03 -25.83 1.04
CA ASN A 12 12.51 -27.14 1.49
C ASN A 12 11.71 -27.10 2.80
N ASN A 13 11.35 -25.92 3.32
CA ASN A 13 10.30 -25.77 4.33
C ASN A 13 8.92 -25.70 3.67
N SER A 14 8.61 -26.69 2.84
CA SER A 14 7.28 -27.00 2.37
C SER A 14 6.53 -27.79 3.44
N ASN A 15 6.11 -27.09 4.50
CA ASN A 15 5.07 -27.55 5.43
C ASN A 15 4.46 -26.38 6.23
N SER A 16 3.90 -25.39 5.53
CA SER A 16 2.68 -24.65 5.89
C SER A 16 2.42 -23.61 4.79
N GLY A 17 1.25 -23.63 4.15
CA GLY A 17 0.91 -22.82 2.98
C GLY A 17 0.79 -21.31 3.24
N ASN A 18 1.92 -20.61 3.35
CA ASN A 18 1.96 -19.16 3.26
C ASN A 18 2.18 -18.74 1.80
N ALA A 19 1.11 -18.24 1.19
CA ALA A 19 1.13 -17.39 0.00
C ALA A 19 2.29 -16.37 0.10
N THR A 20 3.33 -16.50 -0.73
CA THR A 20 4.44 -15.53 -0.70
C THR A 20 4.02 -14.24 -1.40
N PHE A 21 3.47 -13.30 -0.65
CA PHE A 21 3.19 -11.94 -1.11
C PHE A 21 4.44 -11.07 -1.08
N PHE A 22 4.79 -10.44 -2.19
CA PHE A 22 5.88 -9.45 -2.24
C PHE A 22 5.71 -8.48 -3.42
N VAL A 23 6.39 -7.34 -3.33
CA VAL A 23 6.45 -6.31 -4.38
C VAL A 23 7.90 -6.10 -4.80
N ARG A 24 8.15 -6.05 -6.11
CA ARG A 24 9.45 -5.72 -6.69
C ARG A 24 9.37 -4.44 -7.49
N ILE A 25 10.34 -3.54 -7.30
CA ILE A 25 10.53 -2.36 -8.14
C ILE A 25 11.29 -2.78 -9.39
N ASN A 26 10.64 -2.68 -10.55
CA ASN A 26 11.25 -3.06 -11.82
C ASN A 26 12.02 -1.90 -12.44
N GLY A 27 11.55 -0.67 -12.26
CA GLY A 27 12.19 0.53 -12.77
C GLY A 27 11.76 1.75 -11.98
N VAL A 28 12.55 2.81 -12.11
CA VAL A 28 12.43 4.04 -11.31
C VAL A 28 12.60 5.31 -12.15
N LEU A 29 12.96 5.18 -13.43
CA LEU A 29 13.27 6.33 -14.27
C LEU A 29 12.02 7.20 -14.51
N PRO A 30 12.21 8.53 -14.55
CA PRO A 30 11.18 9.45 -14.96
C PRO A 30 11.02 9.52 -16.49
N ASP A 31 9.92 10.14 -16.94
CA ASP A 31 9.59 10.52 -18.32
C ASP A 31 10.60 11.51 -18.94
N THR A 32 11.86 11.13 -19.13
CA THR A 32 12.87 11.99 -19.77
C THR A 32 13.26 11.49 -21.16
N ASN A 33 12.98 12.33 -22.18
CA ASN A 33 13.39 12.12 -23.58
C ASN A 33 14.88 12.39 -23.84
N ASN A 34 15.65 12.78 -22.83
CA ASN A 34 17.05 13.16 -22.97
C ASN A 34 17.90 12.24 -22.11
N GLY A 35 18.71 11.39 -22.76
CA GLY A 35 19.62 10.42 -22.14
C GLY A 35 20.74 11.04 -21.31
N ALA A 36 20.38 11.76 -20.25
CA ALA A 36 21.28 12.47 -19.35
C ALA A 36 20.83 12.31 -17.89
N THR A 37 20.73 11.07 -17.41
CA THR A 37 21.04 10.74 -16.01
C THR A 37 22.04 9.58 -16.02
N THR A 38 23.32 9.94 -16.13
CA THR A 38 24.43 9.06 -15.79
C THR A 38 24.45 8.84 -14.27
N ALA A 39 23.85 7.78 -13.79
CA ALA A 39 24.39 7.02 -12.67
C ALA A 39 24.88 5.68 -13.23
N ALA A 40 26.19 5.63 -13.51
CA ALA A 40 26.86 4.43 -13.99
C ALA A 40 26.79 3.34 -12.90
N GLY A 41 25.95 2.33 -13.12
CA GLY A 41 25.87 1.11 -12.32
C GLY A 41 25.06 0.04 -13.05
N GLU A 42 25.77 -0.82 -13.81
CA GLU A 42 25.33 -2.10 -14.37
C GLU A 42 23.84 -2.30 -14.73
N GLY A 43 23.47 -1.85 -15.94
CA GLY A 43 22.18 -2.11 -16.58
C GLY A 43 21.59 -0.82 -17.16
N LYS A 44 20.87 -0.90 -18.28
CA LYS A 44 20.00 0.22 -18.67
C LYS A 44 18.89 0.27 -17.62
N GLU A 45 18.80 1.38 -16.88
CA GLU A 45 17.72 1.55 -15.91
C GLU A 45 16.36 1.50 -16.62
N ALA A 46 15.36 0.92 -15.96
CA ALA A 46 14.03 0.76 -16.51
C ALA A 46 13.11 1.92 -16.08
N HIS A 47 12.13 2.22 -16.94
CA HIS A 47 11.05 3.14 -16.62
C HIS A 47 10.19 2.60 -15.47
N THR A 48 9.52 3.53 -14.80
CA THR A 48 8.71 3.27 -13.61
C THR A 48 7.76 2.09 -13.81
N SER A 49 7.92 1.09 -12.95
CA SER A 49 7.10 -0.13 -12.97
C SER A 49 7.32 -0.93 -11.71
N ILE A 50 6.28 -1.64 -11.27
CA ILE A 50 6.37 -2.60 -10.17
C ILE A 50 5.77 -3.94 -10.55
N SER A 51 6.25 -5.01 -9.92
CA SER A 51 5.60 -6.32 -9.95
C SER A 51 5.09 -6.69 -8.57
N VAL A 52 3.84 -7.11 -8.51
CA VAL A 52 3.15 -7.58 -7.30
C VAL A 52 2.90 -9.07 -7.46
N PHE A 53 3.30 -9.85 -6.47
CA PHE A 53 3.20 -11.31 -6.48
C PHE A 53 2.30 -11.79 -5.35
N SER A 54 1.47 -12.78 -5.63
CA SER A 54 0.64 -13.49 -4.65
C SER A 54 0.26 -14.85 -5.23
N ASP A 55 0.38 -15.93 -4.46
CA ASP A 55 0.00 -17.30 -4.87
C ASP A 55 0.52 -17.74 -6.25
N GLY A 56 1.76 -17.36 -6.58
CA GLY A 56 2.39 -17.66 -7.88
C GLY A 56 1.82 -16.86 -9.07
N PHE A 57 0.86 -15.98 -8.83
CA PHE A 57 0.36 -15.00 -9.79
C PHE A 57 1.27 -13.78 -9.82
N HIS A 58 1.57 -13.29 -11.02
CA HIS A 58 2.44 -12.14 -11.27
C HIS A 58 1.63 -11.04 -11.94
N LEU A 59 1.39 -9.97 -11.18
CA LEU A 59 0.76 -8.75 -11.64
C LEU A 59 1.82 -7.68 -11.89
N LEU A 60 1.89 -7.14 -13.10
CA LEU A 60 2.77 -6.03 -13.46
C LEU A 60 1.98 -4.72 -13.48
N VAL A 61 2.56 -3.61 -13.03
CA VAL A 61 2.00 -2.26 -13.19
C VAL A 61 2.95 -1.45 -14.05
N ASP A 62 2.45 -1.03 -15.21
CA ASP A 62 3.16 -0.47 -16.37
C ASP A 62 4.32 -1.32 -16.92
N ALA A 63 4.59 -1.12 -18.21
CA ALA A 63 5.61 -1.81 -18.99
C ALA A 63 6.33 -0.82 -19.90
N GLY A 64 7.05 0.11 -19.26
CA GLY A 64 7.90 1.07 -19.91
C GLY A 64 9.21 0.50 -20.45
N GLY A 65 10.04 1.34 -21.06
CA GLY A 65 11.28 0.88 -21.70
C GLY A 65 12.25 0.29 -20.68
N GLY A 66 12.73 -0.93 -20.93
CA GLY A 66 13.67 -1.66 -20.06
C GLY A 66 13.00 -2.52 -18.99
N VAL A 67 11.66 -2.44 -18.84
CA VAL A 67 10.91 -3.24 -17.88
C VAL A 67 10.97 -4.72 -18.25
N ALA A 68 10.89 -5.07 -19.54
CA ALA A 68 10.96 -6.48 -19.96
C ALA A 68 12.27 -7.16 -19.52
N ASP A 69 13.40 -6.47 -19.67
CA ASP A 69 14.70 -6.97 -19.24
C ASP A 69 14.81 -7.03 -17.71
N SER A 70 14.28 -6.02 -17.01
CA SER A 70 14.25 -6.01 -15.54
C SER A 70 13.42 -7.16 -14.97
N VAL A 71 12.28 -7.46 -15.59
CA VAL A 71 11.40 -8.58 -15.20
C VAL A 71 12.10 -9.92 -15.43
N LYS A 72 12.73 -10.12 -16.59
CA LYS A 72 13.50 -11.35 -16.89
C LYS A 72 14.64 -11.56 -15.90
N LYS A 73 15.39 -10.50 -15.58
CA LYS A 73 16.44 -10.56 -14.56
C LYS A 73 15.88 -10.97 -13.21
N GLY A 74 14.80 -10.32 -12.76
CA GLY A 74 14.17 -10.67 -11.49
C GLY A 74 13.58 -12.09 -11.47
N ALA A 75 13.05 -12.59 -12.59
CA ALA A 75 12.55 -13.95 -12.73
C ALA A 75 13.67 -14.98 -12.52
N SER A 76 14.84 -14.72 -13.13
CA SER A 76 16.06 -15.51 -12.90
C SER A 76 16.53 -15.44 -11.45
N ASP A 77 16.56 -14.24 -10.85
CA ASP A 77 17.13 -14.02 -9.52
C ASP A 77 16.22 -14.53 -8.38
N LEU A 78 14.90 -14.47 -8.57
CA LEU A 78 13.90 -14.75 -7.52
C LEU A 78 13.03 -15.99 -7.81
N GLY A 79 13.21 -16.64 -8.97
CA GLY A 79 12.56 -17.91 -9.30
C GLY A 79 11.07 -17.80 -9.65
N TYR A 80 10.62 -16.65 -10.16
CA TYR A 80 9.26 -16.48 -10.70
C TYR A 80 9.26 -16.53 -12.24
N LYS A 81 8.08 -16.55 -12.87
CA LYS A 81 7.97 -16.59 -14.34
C LYS A 81 8.33 -15.27 -15.02
N GLU A 82 8.98 -15.33 -16.17
CA GLU A 82 9.35 -14.12 -16.93
C GLU A 82 8.14 -13.36 -17.48
N GLU A 83 7.03 -14.06 -17.74
CA GLU A 83 5.82 -13.49 -18.32
C GLU A 83 4.79 -13.19 -17.22
N PRO A 84 4.38 -11.92 -17.03
CA PRO A 84 3.28 -11.57 -16.13
C PRO A 84 1.98 -12.24 -16.57
N ASP A 85 1.09 -12.58 -15.64
CA ASP A 85 -0.26 -13.02 -15.99
C ASP A 85 -1.13 -11.86 -16.45
N ALA A 86 -0.97 -10.73 -15.77
CA ALA A 86 -1.74 -9.52 -15.97
C ALA A 86 -0.85 -8.28 -15.87
N ILE A 87 -1.20 -7.26 -16.65
CA ILE A 87 -0.54 -5.96 -16.67
C ILE A 87 -1.61 -4.90 -16.42
N LEU A 88 -1.42 -4.07 -15.42
CA LEU A 88 -2.19 -2.86 -15.19
C LEU A 88 -1.47 -1.70 -15.86
N VAL A 89 -2.19 -0.86 -16.59
CA VAL A 89 -1.59 0.34 -17.20
C VAL A 89 -2.18 1.59 -16.59
N THR A 90 -1.34 2.48 -16.05
CA THR A 90 -1.80 3.73 -15.39
C THR A 90 -2.36 4.71 -16.41
N HIS A 91 -1.69 4.87 -17.54
CA HIS A 91 -2.13 5.70 -18.67
C HIS A 91 -1.35 5.38 -19.95
N GLY A 92 -1.81 5.91 -21.10
CA GLY A 92 -1.34 5.49 -22.42
C GLY A 92 -0.05 6.15 -22.93
N ARG A 93 0.77 6.75 -22.07
CA ARG A 93 2.08 7.31 -22.48
C ARG A 93 3.03 6.20 -22.92
N ARG A 94 3.86 6.49 -23.92
CA ARG A 94 4.78 5.53 -24.52
C ARG A 94 5.76 4.94 -23.50
N GLU A 95 6.29 5.78 -22.64
CA GLU A 95 7.29 5.47 -21.63
C GLU A 95 6.77 4.55 -20.53
N HIS A 96 5.44 4.37 -20.41
CA HIS A 96 4.79 3.37 -19.55
C HIS A 96 4.32 2.13 -20.30
N THR A 97 4.40 2.10 -21.64
CA THR A 97 3.71 1.10 -22.47
C THR A 97 4.55 0.46 -23.57
N ILE A 98 5.74 0.99 -23.86
CA ILE A 98 6.57 0.57 -24.99
C ILE A 98 7.01 -0.91 -24.94
N ASP A 99 7.18 -1.49 -23.75
CA ASP A 99 7.58 -2.89 -23.58
C ASP A 99 6.39 -3.86 -23.50
N LEU A 100 5.13 -3.38 -23.59
CA LEU A 100 3.94 -4.26 -23.57
C LEU A 100 3.97 -5.33 -24.66
N ALA A 101 4.58 -5.04 -25.81
CA ALA A 101 4.70 -5.99 -26.92
C ALA A 101 5.63 -7.18 -26.59
N SER A 102 6.52 -7.03 -25.62
CA SER A 102 7.44 -8.09 -25.15
C SER A 102 6.72 -9.16 -24.34
N PHE A 103 5.56 -8.84 -23.77
CA PHE A 103 4.74 -9.75 -22.98
C PHE A 103 3.54 -10.21 -23.81
N SER A 104 3.71 -11.21 -24.67
CA SER A 104 2.70 -11.57 -25.67
C SER A 104 1.41 -12.23 -25.11
N LYS A 105 1.44 -12.79 -23.90
CA LYS A 105 0.36 -13.61 -23.33
C LYS A 105 -0.41 -12.92 -22.21
N SER A 106 0.16 -11.87 -21.63
CA SER A 106 -0.47 -11.18 -20.49
C SER A 106 -1.76 -10.46 -20.90
N LYS A 107 -2.77 -10.54 -20.03
CA LYS A 107 -3.98 -9.71 -20.12
C LYS A 107 -3.63 -8.27 -19.73
N ILE A 108 -4.06 -7.28 -20.50
CA ILE A 108 -3.77 -5.86 -20.24
C ILE A 108 -5.05 -5.20 -19.71
N PHE A 109 -4.99 -4.60 -18.54
CA PHE A 109 -6.09 -3.88 -17.91
C PHE A 109 -5.79 -2.38 -17.91
N CYS A 110 -6.66 -1.61 -18.54
CA CYS A 110 -6.56 -0.15 -18.59
C CYS A 110 -7.91 0.46 -18.94
N THR A 111 -8.03 1.78 -18.84
CA THR A 111 -9.23 2.50 -19.28
C THR A 111 -9.39 2.43 -20.80
N SER A 112 -10.60 2.68 -21.30
CA SER A 112 -10.87 2.70 -22.75
C SER A 112 -10.03 3.74 -23.49
N GLU A 113 -9.80 4.89 -22.87
CA GLU A 113 -9.02 6.00 -23.38
C GLU A 113 -7.54 5.60 -23.47
N CYS A 114 -7.01 4.97 -22.43
CA CYS A 114 -5.66 4.41 -22.42
C CYS A 114 -5.49 3.34 -23.50
N ALA A 115 -6.43 2.39 -23.64
CA ALA A 115 -6.39 1.38 -24.68
C ALA A 115 -6.36 2.00 -26.09
N GLY A 116 -7.14 3.06 -26.32
CA GLY A 116 -7.16 3.81 -27.57
C GLY A 116 -5.82 4.50 -27.89
N GLN A 117 -5.18 5.07 -26.87
CA GLN A 117 -3.85 5.68 -26.99
C GLN A 117 -2.78 4.63 -27.33
N ILE A 118 -2.75 3.52 -26.59
CA ILE A 118 -1.79 2.42 -26.82
C ILE A 118 -1.99 1.82 -28.21
N ALA A 119 -3.24 1.58 -28.64
CA ALA A 119 -3.51 1.02 -29.97
C ALA A 119 -3.05 1.93 -31.11
N LYS A 120 -2.96 3.24 -30.87
CA LYS A 120 -2.42 4.22 -31.84
C LYS A 120 -0.90 4.21 -31.86
N GLU A 121 -0.25 4.13 -30.71
CA GLU A 121 1.21 4.19 -30.59
C GLU A 121 1.91 2.85 -30.84
N SER A 122 1.24 1.75 -30.51
CA SER A 122 1.73 0.38 -30.58
C SER A 122 0.70 -0.56 -31.24
N PRO A 123 0.43 -0.38 -32.56
CA PRO A 123 -0.61 -1.14 -33.27
C PRO A 123 -0.32 -2.66 -33.36
N GLN A 124 0.90 -3.08 -33.07
CA GLN A 124 1.31 -4.50 -33.02
C GLN A 124 0.74 -5.27 -31.83
N ILE A 125 0.23 -4.59 -30.80
CA ILE A 125 -0.35 -5.24 -29.63
C ILE A 125 -1.76 -5.75 -29.99
N ASP A 126 -1.99 -7.05 -29.78
CA ASP A 126 -3.30 -7.66 -30.03
C ASP A 126 -4.39 -7.02 -29.15
N LYS A 127 -5.40 -6.43 -29.80
CA LYS A 127 -6.55 -5.79 -29.15
C LYS A 127 -7.35 -6.75 -28.28
N SER A 128 -7.32 -8.05 -28.55
CA SER A 128 -8.05 -9.06 -27.77
C SER A 128 -7.52 -9.20 -26.33
N ARG A 129 -6.30 -8.73 -26.07
CA ARG A 129 -5.64 -8.78 -24.77
C ARG A 129 -6.15 -7.72 -23.79
N PHE A 130 -6.75 -6.64 -24.30
CA PHE A 130 -7.23 -5.54 -23.48
C PHE A 130 -8.54 -5.89 -22.76
N ALA A 131 -8.58 -5.58 -21.47
CA ALA A 131 -9.76 -5.55 -20.65
C ALA A 131 -9.98 -4.11 -20.18
N ASN A 132 -11.12 -3.53 -20.56
CA ASN A 132 -11.48 -2.20 -20.14
C ASN A 132 -11.84 -2.21 -18.66
N ILE A 133 -11.24 -1.29 -17.91
CA ILE A 133 -11.59 -1.01 -16.52
C ILE A 133 -12.30 0.34 -16.41
N VAL A 134 -13.06 0.51 -15.33
CA VAL A 134 -13.79 1.75 -15.04
C VAL A 134 -13.32 2.28 -13.70
N PRO A 135 -12.82 3.54 -13.62
CA PRO A 135 -12.42 4.14 -12.34
C PRO A 135 -13.52 4.04 -11.28
N GLY A 136 -13.13 3.66 -10.07
CA GLY A 136 -14.02 3.44 -8.92
C GLY A 136 -14.74 2.09 -8.92
N GLN A 137 -14.71 1.31 -10.01
CA GLN A 137 -15.30 -0.03 -10.04
C GLN A 137 -14.24 -1.10 -9.79
N PRO A 138 -14.39 -1.95 -8.75
CA PRO A 138 -13.48 -3.04 -8.50
C PRO A 138 -13.52 -4.09 -9.62
N PHE A 139 -12.38 -4.73 -9.89
CA PHE A 139 -12.27 -5.90 -10.76
C PHE A 139 -11.24 -6.89 -10.19
N GLU A 140 -11.27 -8.12 -10.69
CA GLU A 140 -10.37 -9.19 -10.24
C GLU A 140 -9.35 -9.54 -11.33
N ALA A 141 -8.11 -9.76 -10.92
CA ALA A 141 -7.05 -10.33 -11.76
C ALA A 141 -6.30 -11.41 -10.97
N GLY A 142 -6.69 -12.67 -11.16
CA GLY A 142 -6.14 -13.77 -10.36
C GLY A 142 -6.54 -13.64 -8.88
N PRO A 143 -5.59 -13.68 -7.92
CA PRO A 143 -5.87 -13.51 -6.50
C PRO A 143 -6.04 -12.03 -6.08
N PHE A 144 -5.93 -11.09 -7.01
CA PHE A 144 -5.95 -9.67 -6.72
C PHE A 144 -7.32 -9.04 -6.95
N SER A 145 -7.83 -8.36 -5.92
CA SER A 145 -8.97 -7.45 -6.02
C SER A 145 -8.45 -6.02 -6.19
N ILE A 146 -8.79 -5.38 -7.30
CA ILE A 146 -8.15 -4.13 -7.75
C ILE A 146 -9.21 -3.05 -7.95
N VAL A 147 -8.94 -1.85 -7.42
CA VAL A 147 -9.76 -0.66 -7.67
C VAL A 147 -8.91 0.39 -8.37
N PRO A 148 -9.20 0.72 -9.65
CA PRO A 148 -8.59 1.85 -10.31
C PRO A 148 -9.20 3.15 -9.78
N VAL A 149 -8.38 4.14 -9.46
CA VAL A 149 -8.82 5.46 -8.98
C VAL A 149 -8.42 6.49 -10.01
N ALA A 150 -9.38 7.29 -10.49
CA ALA A 150 -9.14 8.30 -11.50
C ALA A 150 -8.11 9.33 -11.00
N ALA A 151 -7.13 9.60 -11.85
CA ALA A 151 -6.02 10.50 -11.57
C ALA A 151 -6.06 11.68 -12.54
N ASP A 152 -5.84 12.88 -12.01
CA ASP A 152 -5.58 14.07 -12.81
C ASP A 152 -4.08 14.34 -12.84
N ASN A 153 -3.53 14.49 -14.04
CA ASN A 153 -2.13 14.77 -14.32
C ASN A 153 -1.94 15.93 -15.29
N ALA A 154 -2.94 16.81 -15.37
CA ALA A 154 -2.83 18.06 -16.11
C ALA A 154 -1.93 19.06 -15.36
N GLY A 155 -0.68 19.17 -15.80
CA GLY A 155 0.23 20.24 -15.42
C GLY A 155 0.13 21.42 -16.38
N ASP A 156 1.27 21.92 -16.86
CA ASP A 156 1.32 22.94 -17.93
C ASP A 156 0.88 22.37 -19.29
N SER A 157 0.86 21.05 -19.42
CA SER A 157 0.34 20.32 -20.58
C SER A 157 -0.96 19.60 -20.23
N PRO A 158 -1.86 19.38 -21.21
CA PRO A 158 -3.05 18.58 -20.99
C PRO A 158 -2.70 17.20 -20.43
N GLY A 159 -3.44 16.79 -19.40
CA GLY A 159 -3.32 15.45 -18.82
C GLY A 159 -3.73 14.35 -19.82
N PHE A 160 -3.40 13.11 -19.48
CA PHE A 160 -3.73 11.94 -20.28
C PHE A 160 -5.13 11.46 -19.92
N PRO A 161 -6.08 11.47 -20.88
CA PRO A 161 -7.44 11.01 -20.60
C PRO A 161 -7.45 9.55 -20.14
N GLY A 162 -8.24 9.28 -19.10
CA GLY A 162 -8.36 7.95 -18.51
C GLY A 162 -7.18 7.52 -17.65
N SER A 163 -6.34 8.46 -17.16
CA SER A 163 -5.27 8.16 -16.21
C SER A 163 -5.82 7.65 -14.87
N VAL A 164 -5.16 6.66 -14.29
CA VAL A 164 -5.54 6.05 -13.01
C VAL A 164 -4.32 5.70 -12.17
N ILE A 165 -4.54 5.62 -10.84
CA ILE A 165 -3.69 4.84 -9.94
C ILE A 165 -4.43 3.56 -9.53
N TYR A 166 -3.72 2.60 -8.95
CA TYR A 166 -4.30 1.32 -8.56
C TYR A 166 -4.21 1.07 -7.05
N VAL A 167 -5.35 0.73 -6.45
CA VAL A 167 -5.41 0.09 -5.13
C VAL A 167 -5.53 -1.41 -5.34
N ILE A 168 -4.50 -2.16 -4.95
CA ILE A 168 -4.34 -3.59 -5.20
C ILE A 168 -4.43 -4.32 -3.87
N ARG A 169 -5.39 -5.24 -3.73
CA ARG A 169 -5.55 -6.10 -2.56
C ARG A 169 -5.28 -7.55 -2.89
N ALA A 170 -4.59 -8.26 -1.99
CA ALA A 170 -4.45 -9.71 -2.01
C ALA A 170 -4.60 -10.24 -0.58
N GLY A 171 -5.74 -10.87 -0.28
CA GLY A 171 -6.08 -11.25 1.09
C GLY A 171 -6.15 -10.05 2.03
N ASP A 172 -5.34 -10.05 3.08
CA ASP A 172 -5.22 -8.97 4.06
C ASP A 172 -4.25 -7.86 3.62
N ARG A 173 -3.57 -8.03 2.48
CA ARG A 173 -2.55 -7.08 2.00
C ARG A 173 -3.12 -6.04 1.08
N LYS A 174 -2.66 -4.80 1.25
CA LYS A 174 -3.05 -3.65 0.44
C LYS A 174 -1.83 -2.87 -0.04
N VAL A 175 -1.69 -2.76 -1.35
CA VAL A 175 -0.68 -1.96 -2.03
C VAL A 175 -1.39 -0.87 -2.82
N ILE A 176 -0.87 0.36 -2.76
CA ILE A 176 -1.31 1.44 -3.63
C ILE A 176 -0.15 1.79 -4.57
N ALA A 177 -0.37 1.69 -5.88
CA ALA A 177 0.62 1.98 -6.90
C ALA A 177 0.10 3.11 -7.79
N GLY A 178 0.80 4.24 -7.77
CA GLY A 178 0.40 5.42 -8.53
C GLY A 178 1.55 6.37 -8.79
N TRP A 179 1.75 6.72 -10.05
CA TRP A 179 2.62 7.79 -10.49
C TRP A 179 1.86 8.64 -11.51
N ASP A 180 2.47 9.74 -11.93
CA ASP A 180 1.94 10.67 -12.91
C ASP A 180 0.55 11.19 -12.55
N PHE A 181 0.43 11.82 -11.37
CA PHE A 181 -0.79 12.48 -10.92
C PHE A 181 -0.51 13.66 -9.99
N LEU A 182 -1.37 14.68 -10.01
CA LEU A 182 -1.45 15.79 -9.05
C LEU A 182 -2.55 15.56 -8.01
N SER A 183 -3.67 14.99 -8.45
CA SER A 183 -4.83 14.78 -7.58
C SER A 183 -5.61 13.54 -8.00
N LEU A 184 -6.38 13.01 -7.06
CA LEU A 184 -7.22 11.84 -7.26
C LEU A 184 -8.69 12.24 -7.23
N GLN A 185 -9.45 11.82 -8.23
CA GLN A 185 -10.87 12.12 -8.35
C GLN A 185 -11.70 11.04 -7.67
N ASN A 186 -12.64 11.43 -6.82
CA ASN A 186 -13.54 10.53 -6.09
C ASN A 186 -12.82 9.43 -5.28
N ALA A 187 -11.58 9.69 -4.86
CA ALA A 187 -10.83 8.79 -3.99
C ALA A 187 -11.47 8.79 -2.59
N SER A 188 -12.19 7.71 -2.26
CA SER A 188 -12.72 7.52 -0.91
C SER A 188 -11.57 7.45 0.10
N ALA A 189 -11.65 8.21 1.19
CA ALA A 189 -10.66 8.16 2.27
C ALA A 189 -10.50 6.72 2.81
N ASP A 190 -11.61 5.99 2.96
CA ASP A 190 -11.62 4.58 3.38
C ASP A 190 -10.89 3.68 2.37
N LEU A 191 -11.03 3.95 1.07
CA LEU A 191 -10.35 3.20 0.02
C LEU A 191 -8.84 3.41 0.06
N MET A 192 -8.36 4.58 0.49
CA MET A 192 -6.93 4.91 0.51
C MET A 192 -6.27 4.62 1.86
N TRP A 193 -7.05 4.44 2.93
CA TRP A 193 -6.58 4.30 4.30
C TRP A 193 -5.84 2.98 4.60
N ASN A 194 -4.82 3.05 5.46
CA ASN A 194 -4.03 1.95 6.01
C ASN A 194 -3.45 0.94 4.98
N PRO A 195 -2.78 1.37 3.89
CA PRO A 195 -2.07 0.46 3.00
C PRO A 195 -0.78 -0.07 3.65
N ASP A 196 -0.43 -1.32 3.35
CA ASP A 196 0.85 -1.89 3.79
C ASP A 196 2.03 -1.27 3.03
N LEU A 197 1.83 -0.98 1.74
CA LEU A 197 2.82 -0.30 0.90
C LEU A 197 2.13 0.71 -0.01
N VAL A 198 2.70 1.90 -0.11
CA VAL A 198 2.40 2.86 -1.17
C VAL A 198 3.64 3.04 -2.04
N VAL A 199 3.48 3.03 -3.36
CA VAL A 199 4.53 3.37 -4.31
C VAL A 199 4.08 4.58 -5.10
N LEU A 200 4.77 5.72 -4.92
CA LEU A 200 4.42 7.02 -5.46
C LEU A 200 5.45 7.54 -6.46
N GLY A 201 5.00 8.03 -7.61
CA GLY A 201 5.82 8.87 -8.50
C GLY A 201 5.94 10.30 -7.97
N THR A 202 7.17 10.78 -7.83
CA THR A 202 7.47 12.13 -7.34
C THR A 202 8.53 12.80 -8.20
N GLU A 203 8.12 13.64 -9.16
CA GLU A 203 9.03 14.25 -10.14
C GLU A 203 10.02 15.24 -9.51
N THR A 204 9.59 15.92 -8.45
CA THR A 204 10.33 17.00 -7.79
C THR A 204 10.31 16.86 -6.29
N TYR A 205 11.21 17.56 -5.61
CA TYR A 205 11.23 17.56 -4.15
C TYR A 205 10.16 18.50 -3.61
N ASN A 206 10.09 19.72 -4.17
CA ASN A 206 9.10 20.72 -3.83
C ASN A 206 7.92 20.73 -4.82
N ASP A 207 6.83 21.37 -4.44
CA ASP A 207 5.58 21.40 -5.19
C ASP A 207 5.73 22.13 -6.53
N HIS A 208 5.69 21.37 -7.62
CA HIS A 208 5.68 21.90 -8.99
C HIS A 208 4.48 21.33 -9.75
N PRO A 209 3.26 21.89 -9.55
CA PRO A 209 2.06 21.36 -10.21
C PRO A 209 2.15 21.41 -11.74
N SER A 210 2.99 22.27 -12.30
CA SER A 210 3.29 22.32 -13.74
C SER A 210 3.81 21.00 -14.33
N THR A 211 4.39 20.12 -13.50
CA THR A 211 4.86 18.79 -13.92
C THR A 211 3.73 17.79 -14.17
N GLY A 212 2.53 18.03 -13.62
CA GLY A 212 1.46 17.03 -13.61
C GLY A 212 1.67 15.91 -12.57
N MET A 213 2.65 16.05 -11.68
CA MET A 213 3.01 15.05 -10.67
C MET A 213 3.11 15.65 -9.28
N ILE A 214 2.80 14.86 -8.26
CA ILE A 214 3.05 15.24 -6.88
C ILE A 214 4.56 15.32 -6.59
N SER A 215 4.92 16.10 -5.59
CA SER A 215 6.28 16.23 -5.09
C SER A 215 6.57 15.26 -3.94
N VAL A 216 7.85 15.11 -3.57
CA VAL A 216 8.25 14.42 -2.33
C VAL A 216 7.61 15.09 -1.10
N THR A 217 7.50 16.43 -1.09
CA THR A 217 6.84 17.15 0.01
C THR A 217 5.35 16.81 0.14
N GLN A 218 4.65 16.65 -0.99
CA GLN A 218 3.25 16.21 -1.01
C GLN A 218 3.10 14.73 -0.63
N ALA A 219 4.09 13.89 -0.94
CA ALA A 219 4.11 12.50 -0.50
C ALA A 219 4.12 12.38 1.03
N TYR A 220 4.79 13.26 1.78
CA TYR A 220 4.71 13.27 3.25
C TYR A 220 3.28 13.40 3.76
N HIS A 221 2.52 14.33 3.18
CA HIS A 221 1.12 14.54 3.56
C HIS A 221 0.27 13.32 3.17
N THR A 222 0.48 12.78 1.97
CA THR A 222 -0.25 11.61 1.47
C THR A 222 -0.05 10.40 2.36
N VAL A 223 1.21 10.06 2.69
CA VAL A 223 1.57 8.93 3.57
C VAL A 223 0.94 9.06 4.94
N LYS A 224 0.96 10.27 5.52
CA LYS A 224 0.35 10.54 6.82
C LYS A 224 -1.17 10.45 6.76
N THR A 225 -1.81 11.07 5.77
CA THR A 225 -3.27 11.12 5.62
C THR A 225 -3.85 9.74 5.29
N TRP A 226 -3.11 8.90 4.56
CA TRP A 226 -3.51 7.53 4.29
C TRP A 226 -3.09 6.56 5.38
N ASN A 227 -2.30 6.99 6.37
CA ASN A 227 -1.72 6.12 7.40
C ASN A 227 -1.00 4.91 6.78
N ALA A 228 -0.14 5.16 5.79
CA ALA A 228 0.61 4.11 5.11
C ALA A 228 1.74 3.57 5.98
N LYS A 229 1.90 2.24 6.02
CA LYS A 229 2.95 1.58 6.82
C LYS A 229 4.33 1.80 6.22
N ASP A 230 4.47 1.57 4.92
CA ASP A 230 5.66 1.89 4.13
C ASP A 230 5.29 2.69 2.89
N CYS A 231 6.18 3.59 2.47
CA CYS A 231 6.07 4.33 1.23
C CYS A 231 7.39 4.32 0.46
N TYR A 232 7.34 3.96 -0.81
CA TYR A 232 8.46 4.11 -1.75
C TYR A 232 8.17 5.25 -2.71
N VAL A 233 9.09 6.19 -2.83
CA VAL A 233 9.05 7.25 -3.85
C VAL A 233 9.99 6.89 -4.99
N LEU A 234 9.54 7.12 -6.22
CA LEU A 234 10.29 6.87 -7.46
C LEU A 234 9.99 7.96 -8.49
N HIS A 235 10.49 7.83 -9.72
CA HIS A 235 10.22 8.80 -10.79
C HIS A 235 10.70 10.23 -10.44
N TYR A 236 11.85 10.35 -9.78
CA TYR A 236 12.40 11.64 -9.38
C TYR A 236 13.41 12.15 -10.42
N SER A 237 13.18 13.35 -10.96
CA SER A 237 14.17 14.08 -11.77
C SER A 237 14.80 15.24 -10.99
N GLY A 238 14.01 15.96 -10.20
CA GLY A 238 14.44 17.18 -9.49
C GLY A 238 14.82 18.34 -10.41
N GLU A 239 14.59 18.24 -11.72
CA GLU A 239 15.02 19.27 -12.67
C GLU A 239 14.32 20.61 -12.44
N LYS A 240 13.03 20.56 -12.09
CA LYS A 240 12.23 21.74 -11.78
C LYS A 240 12.57 22.39 -10.43
N ASP A 241 13.19 21.66 -9.50
CA ASP A 241 13.62 22.22 -8.20
C ASP A 241 14.68 23.35 -8.40
N LYS A 242 15.35 23.42 -9.56
CA LYS A 242 16.25 24.53 -9.94
C LYS A 242 15.53 25.87 -10.09
N GLU A 243 14.24 25.86 -10.41
CA GLU A 243 13.45 27.09 -10.59
C GLU A 243 13.21 27.77 -9.25
N ASP A 244 12.85 26.98 -8.23
CA ASP A 244 12.59 27.46 -6.86
C ASP A 244 13.86 27.88 -6.12
N ALA A 245 14.99 27.24 -6.41
CA ALA A 245 16.31 27.57 -5.84
C ALA A 245 16.75 29.03 -6.08
N LYS A 246 16.12 29.73 -7.04
CA LYS A 246 16.37 31.15 -7.30
C LYS A 246 15.76 32.05 -6.23
N ASN A 247 14.85 31.54 -5.40
CA ASN A 247 14.23 32.24 -4.29
C ASN A 247 15.15 32.21 -3.06
N GLN A 248 15.41 33.37 -2.46
CA GLN A 248 16.25 33.50 -1.26
C GLN A 248 15.66 32.79 -0.02
N TRP A 249 14.36 32.48 -0.05
CA TRP A 249 13.64 31.77 1.01
C TRP A 249 13.46 30.27 0.73
N HIS A 250 14.08 29.76 -0.35
CA HIS A 250 13.99 28.36 -0.74
C HIS A 250 14.45 27.42 0.37
N ARG A 251 13.72 26.33 0.55
CA ARG A 251 14.07 25.23 1.45
C ARG A 251 13.99 23.93 0.67
N GLY A 252 15.04 23.13 0.74
CA GLY A 252 15.14 21.86 0.02
C GLY A 252 16.21 21.88 -1.07
N PRO A 253 16.24 20.85 -1.93
CA PRO A 253 17.24 20.69 -2.98
C PRO A 253 17.20 21.84 -3.98
N ALA A 254 18.37 22.23 -4.49
CA ALA A 254 18.49 23.28 -5.51
C ALA A 254 18.45 22.73 -6.95
N GLY A 255 18.04 21.47 -7.11
CA GLY A 255 18.04 20.73 -8.36
C GLY A 255 18.07 19.22 -8.12
N PRO A 256 18.37 18.42 -9.18
CA PRO A 256 18.45 16.98 -9.11
C PRO A 256 19.43 16.50 -8.03
N LEU A 257 19.00 15.48 -7.31
CA LEU A 257 19.80 14.74 -6.33
C LEU A 257 19.94 13.28 -6.76
N PRO A 258 21.12 12.67 -6.57
CA PRO A 258 21.24 11.22 -6.68
C PRO A 258 20.41 10.53 -5.57
N PRO A 259 19.99 9.27 -5.78
CA PRO A 259 19.07 8.59 -4.85
C PRO A 259 19.52 8.56 -3.38
N ASP A 260 20.83 8.39 -3.10
CA ASP A 260 21.34 8.39 -1.73
C ASP A 260 21.24 9.77 -1.05
N GLU A 261 21.47 10.84 -1.80
CA GLU A 261 21.33 12.21 -1.28
C GLU A 261 19.85 12.60 -1.12
N LEU A 262 18.98 12.15 -2.03
CA LEU A 262 17.55 12.32 -1.88
C LEU A 262 17.04 11.58 -0.64
N GLN A 263 17.44 10.32 -0.42
CA GLN A 263 17.08 9.57 0.79
C GLN A 263 17.54 10.28 2.04
N LYS A 264 18.81 10.74 2.07
CA LYS A 264 19.33 11.49 3.22
C LYS A 264 18.53 12.77 3.49
N THR A 265 18.13 13.48 2.44
CA THR A 265 17.32 14.70 2.55
C THR A 265 15.95 14.40 3.16
N ILE A 266 15.33 13.29 2.74
CA ILE A 266 14.07 12.79 3.31
C ILE A 266 14.24 12.45 4.80
N ASP A 267 15.26 11.67 5.14
CA ASP A 267 15.52 11.24 6.53
C ASP A 267 15.78 12.44 7.44
N ASP A 268 16.57 13.41 6.98
CA ASP A 268 16.86 14.63 7.72
C ASP A 268 15.58 15.46 7.95
N TYR A 269 14.69 15.56 6.95
CA TYR A 269 13.40 16.24 7.10
C TYR A 269 12.48 15.54 8.11
N LEU A 270 12.35 14.21 8.02
CA LEU A 270 11.54 13.42 8.94
C LEU A 270 12.01 13.57 10.38
N ARG A 271 13.34 13.56 10.60
CA ARG A 271 13.95 13.79 11.91
C ARG A 271 13.67 15.20 12.43
N MET A 272 13.88 16.24 11.62
CA MET A 272 13.64 17.63 12.02
C MET A 272 12.16 17.92 12.33
N SER A 273 11.26 17.24 11.64
CA SER A 273 9.81 17.41 11.77
C SER A 273 9.20 16.49 12.86
N GLY A 274 10.02 15.68 13.54
CA GLY A 274 9.57 14.72 14.57
C GLY A 274 8.63 13.63 14.04
N LEU A 275 8.77 13.31 12.75
CA LEU A 275 8.05 12.26 12.03
C LEU A 275 8.90 10.99 11.84
N ASP A 276 10.17 11.04 12.20
CA ASP A 276 11.05 9.88 12.23
C ASP A 276 10.45 8.76 13.12
N GLY A 277 10.48 7.53 12.59
CA GLY A 277 9.82 6.36 13.18
C GLY A 277 8.28 6.38 13.19
N LYS A 278 7.61 7.47 12.75
CA LYS A 278 6.14 7.55 12.64
C LYS A 278 5.63 7.27 11.24
N ILE A 279 6.41 7.65 10.22
CA ILE A 279 6.16 7.33 8.82
C ILE A 279 7.45 6.83 8.18
N SER A 280 7.33 5.91 7.21
CA SER A 280 8.45 5.33 6.47
C SER A 280 8.36 5.78 5.02
N ILE A 281 9.33 6.57 4.55
CA ILE A 281 9.44 6.97 3.14
C ILE A 281 10.85 6.63 2.64
N LYS A 282 10.94 5.84 1.57
CA LYS A 282 12.21 5.39 0.99
C LYS A 282 12.29 5.71 -0.50
N VAL A 283 13.45 6.16 -0.96
CA VAL A 283 13.74 6.31 -2.39
C VAL A 283 13.93 4.92 -2.99
N ALA A 284 13.06 4.56 -3.93
CA ALA A 284 13.08 3.27 -4.58
C ALA A 284 14.32 3.15 -5.49
N ARG A 285 14.78 1.92 -5.66
CA ARG A 285 15.81 1.54 -6.62
C ARG A 285 15.33 0.34 -7.41
N GLN A 286 15.76 0.26 -8.66
CA GLN A 286 15.49 -0.92 -9.48
C GLN A 286 15.99 -2.19 -8.75
N ALA A 287 15.21 -3.27 -8.88
CA ALA A 287 15.39 -4.55 -8.20
C ALA A 287 15.18 -4.55 -6.68
N MET A 288 14.80 -3.43 -6.04
CA MET A 288 14.34 -3.47 -4.65
C MET A 288 13.14 -4.40 -4.50
N VAL A 289 13.15 -5.21 -3.46
CA VAL A 289 12.04 -6.08 -3.08
C VAL A 289 11.50 -5.62 -1.74
N TRP A 290 10.26 -5.21 -1.72
CA TRP A 290 9.49 -5.06 -0.49
C TRP A 290 8.78 -6.37 -0.20
N ARG A 291 8.86 -6.79 1.05
CA ARG A 291 8.01 -7.83 1.61
C ARG A 291 7.23 -7.17 2.74
N PRO A 292 5.98 -7.60 2.99
CA PRO A 292 5.34 -7.22 4.23
C PRO A 292 6.34 -7.49 5.33
N ALA A 293 6.57 -6.51 6.20
CA ALA A 293 7.23 -6.81 7.45
C ALA A 293 6.56 -8.08 7.95
N ALA A 294 7.35 -9.12 8.23
CA ALA A 294 6.85 -10.17 9.08
C ALA A 294 6.18 -9.39 10.20
N THR A 295 4.86 -9.53 10.32
CA THR A 295 4.21 -8.97 11.50
C THR A 295 5.12 -9.40 12.61
N VAL A 296 5.49 -8.51 13.51
CA VAL A 296 6.21 -8.91 14.70
C VAL A 296 5.24 -9.76 15.53
N ALA A 297 4.79 -10.91 15.01
CA ALA A 297 5.21 -12.18 15.56
C ALA A 297 6.62 -11.96 16.07
N ALA A 298 6.70 -11.80 17.38
CA ALA A 298 7.61 -12.63 18.15
C ALA A 298 8.15 -13.75 17.27
N GLU A 299 9.42 -13.59 16.88
CA GLU A 299 10.29 -14.55 16.22
C GLU A 299 9.66 -15.92 16.08
N SER A 300 9.44 -16.44 14.86
CA SER A 300 9.49 -17.88 14.55
C SER A 300 9.14 -18.86 15.69
N VAL A 301 8.06 -18.59 16.42
CA VAL A 301 7.30 -19.59 17.11
C VAL A 301 6.24 -19.84 16.06
N THR A 302 6.18 -21.07 15.58
CA THR A 302 4.85 -21.69 15.49
C THR A 302 4.03 -21.07 16.62
N GLU A 303 3.01 -20.25 16.34
CA GLU A 303 2.02 -19.94 17.38
C GLU A 303 1.50 -21.32 17.76
N ASP A 304 2.17 -21.95 18.73
CA ASP A 304 1.62 -22.95 19.57
C ASP A 304 0.38 -22.22 20.06
N ASP A 305 -0.80 -22.72 19.67
CA ASP A 305 -2.11 -22.11 19.96
C ASP A 305 -2.34 -21.91 21.49
N ASN A 306 -1.32 -22.22 22.29
CA ASN A 306 -1.16 -22.17 23.73
C ASN A 306 -0.36 -20.96 24.26
N SER A 307 0.27 -20.11 23.43
CA SER A 307 0.97 -18.92 23.95
C SER A 307 -0.02 -17.78 24.27
N PRO A 308 -0.01 -17.20 25.49
CA PRO A 308 -1.02 -16.24 25.91
C PRO A 308 -0.97 -14.94 25.10
N VAL A 309 -2.13 -14.44 24.68
CA VAL A 309 -2.32 -13.27 23.80
C VAL A 309 -1.92 -11.95 24.47
N GLY A 310 -1.73 -11.94 25.78
CA GLY A 310 -1.46 -10.73 26.58
C GLY A 310 -2.72 -9.94 26.89
N ASN A 311 -2.56 -8.77 27.51
CA ASN A 311 -3.67 -7.93 27.98
C ASN A 311 -4.10 -6.85 26.98
N LYS A 312 -3.49 -6.78 25.79
CA LYS A 312 -3.87 -5.85 24.72
C LYS A 312 -3.80 -6.54 23.37
N ILE A 313 -4.80 -6.27 22.53
CA ILE A 313 -4.79 -6.60 21.11
C ILE A 313 -5.11 -5.36 20.27
N GLU A 314 -4.63 -5.39 19.04
CA GLU A 314 -4.97 -4.47 17.97
C GLU A 314 -5.34 -5.30 16.74
N ILE A 315 -6.41 -4.91 16.08
CA ILE A 315 -7.03 -5.59 14.95
C ILE A 315 -7.20 -4.57 13.83
N GLU A 316 -6.59 -4.87 12.70
CA GLU A 316 -6.76 -4.10 11.47
C GLU A 316 -7.92 -4.69 10.67
N ALA A 317 -8.98 -3.91 10.45
CA ALA A 317 -10.09 -4.31 9.61
C ALA A 317 -9.68 -4.23 8.13
N LEU A 318 -10.29 -5.07 7.30
CA LEU A 318 -10.04 -5.13 5.86
C LEU A 318 -10.48 -3.87 5.10
N GLU A 319 -11.38 -3.09 5.71
CA GLU A 319 -12.05 -1.97 5.07
C GLU A 319 -11.61 -0.62 5.64
N LYS A 320 -12.15 -0.24 6.79
CA LYS A 320 -12.13 1.15 7.27
C LYS A 320 -11.46 1.36 8.61
N TYR A 321 -11.49 0.35 9.47
CA TYR A 321 -11.23 0.53 10.90
C TYR A 321 -9.92 -0.13 11.33
N VAL A 322 -9.22 0.51 12.26
CA VAL A 322 -8.29 -0.18 13.16
C VAL A 322 -8.91 -0.09 14.55
N PHE A 323 -9.00 -1.21 15.26
CA PHE A 323 -9.51 -1.18 16.63
C PHE A 323 -8.63 -1.97 17.59
N GLY A 324 -8.50 -1.44 18.80
CA GLY A 324 -7.72 -2.03 19.88
C GLY A 324 -8.58 -2.31 21.09
N ILE A 325 -8.28 -3.42 21.78
CA ILE A 325 -8.89 -3.79 23.04
C ILE A 325 -7.77 -4.00 24.06
N GLU A 326 -7.84 -3.30 25.18
CA GLU A 326 -6.87 -3.42 26.28
C GLU A 326 -7.63 -3.72 27.59
N LYS A 327 -7.32 -4.86 28.21
CA LYS A 327 -7.69 -5.15 29.59
C LYS A 327 -6.78 -4.35 30.52
N ARG A 328 -7.38 -3.42 31.24
CA ARG A 328 -6.70 -2.58 32.23
C ARG A 328 -6.88 -3.14 33.65
N PRO A 329 -6.04 -2.71 34.60
CA PRO A 329 -6.27 -2.97 36.02
C PRO A 329 -7.67 -2.55 36.49
N ASP A 330 -8.07 -3.02 37.66
CA ASP A 330 -9.36 -2.68 38.28
C ASP A 330 -10.61 -3.09 37.48
N ASN A 331 -10.50 -4.18 36.73
CA ASN A 331 -11.60 -4.73 35.92
C ASN A 331 -12.16 -3.71 34.91
N LYS A 332 -11.25 -3.00 34.24
CA LYS A 332 -11.55 -2.01 33.22
C LYS A 332 -11.16 -2.50 31.84
N LEU A 333 -11.83 -1.94 30.83
CA LEU A 333 -11.57 -2.21 29.43
C LEU A 333 -11.39 -0.88 28.71
N MET A 334 -10.31 -0.73 27.95
CA MET A 334 -10.17 0.35 26.98
C MET A 334 -10.43 -0.20 25.58
N PHE A 335 -11.35 0.43 24.85
CA PHE A 335 -11.59 0.18 23.43
C PHE A 335 -11.19 1.42 22.64
N VAL A 336 -10.32 1.22 21.65
CA VAL A 336 -9.93 2.26 20.71
C VAL A 336 -10.48 1.87 19.34
N LEU A 337 -11.17 2.78 18.67
CA LEU A 337 -11.61 2.61 17.29
C LEU A 337 -11.14 3.80 16.47
N GLU A 338 -10.45 3.52 15.38
CA GLU A 338 -9.85 4.51 14.51
C GLU A 338 -10.26 4.26 13.07
N ASP A 339 -10.62 5.33 12.35
CA ASP A 339 -10.80 5.36 10.91
C ASP A 339 -10.02 6.52 10.30
N SER A 340 -10.17 6.74 8.99
CA SER A 340 -9.42 7.77 8.26
C SER A 340 -9.70 9.22 8.70
N ILE A 341 -10.70 9.46 9.55
CA ILE A 341 -11.14 10.81 9.94
C ILE A 341 -11.13 10.97 11.47
N SER A 342 -11.33 9.89 12.21
CA SER A 342 -11.63 9.94 13.64
C SER A 342 -10.98 8.80 14.42
N ARG A 343 -10.55 9.14 15.64
CA ARG A 343 -10.07 8.19 16.64
C ARG A 343 -10.90 8.34 17.90
N GLN A 344 -11.59 7.28 18.30
CA GLN A 344 -12.45 7.23 19.47
C GLN A 344 -11.84 6.31 20.51
N GLU A 345 -11.64 6.83 21.71
CA GLU A 345 -11.23 6.04 22.88
C GLU A 345 -12.39 5.98 23.87
N ASN A 346 -12.78 4.77 24.28
CA ASN A 346 -13.85 4.55 25.25
C ASN A 346 -13.38 3.61 26.35
N GLU A 347 -13.54 4.04 27.60
CA GLU A 347 -13.27 3.24 28.78
C GLU A 347 -14.57 2.66 29.36
N PHE A 348 -14.54 1.38 29.72
CA PHE A 348 -15.64 0.62 30.28
C PHE A 348 -15.22 -0.09 31.58
N VAL A 349 -16.19 -0.53 32.35
CA VAL A 349 -16.02 -1.29 33.59
C VAL A 349 -16.74 -2.63 33.51
N ASN A 350 -16.36 -3.58 34.36
CA ASN A 350 -16.98 -4.91 34.42
C ASN A 350 -17.06 -5.62 33.04
N PRO A 351 -15.97 -5.67 32.27
CA PRO A 351 -15.94 -6.47 31.07
C PRO A 351 -16.19 -7.93 31.42
N ARG A 352 -17.12 -8.55 30.70
CA ARG A 352 -17.52 -9.94 30.91
C ARG A 352 -17.81 -10.62 29.59
N ARG A 353 -17.38 -11.86 29.51
CA ARG A 353 -17.69 -12.74 28.40
C ARG A 353 -19.15 -13.19 28.45
N LYS A 354 -19.88 -13.07 27.33
CA LYS A 354 -21.24 -13.65 27.17
C LYS A 354 -21.19 -15.05 26.55
N SER A 355 -20.23 -15.28 25.63
CA SER A 355 -19.89 -16.55 24.99
C SER A 355 -18.42 -16.53 24.55
N SER A 356 -17.89 -17.64 24.04
CA SER A 356 -16.51 -17.72 23.49
C SER A 356 -16.12 -16.57 22.58
N ASP A 357 -17.10 -16.01 21.87
CA ASP A 357 -16.91 -15.04 20.79
C ASP A 357 -17.63 -13.71 21.08
N SER A 358 -17.98 -13.45 22.34
CA SER A 358 -18.68 -12.20 22.69
C SER A 358 -18.23 -11.60 24.02
N LEU A 359 -18.02 -10.28 23.97
CA LEU A 359 -17.58 -9.46 25.08
C LEU A 359 -18.59 -8.34 25.30
N HIS A 360 -18.98 -8.13 26.56
CA HIS A 360 -19.80 -7.01 26.97
C HIS A 360 -19.09 -6.24 28.08
N ALA A 361 -19.17 -4.92 28.08
CA ALA A 361 -18.65 -4.09 29.15
C ALA A 361 -19.62 -2.98 29.55
N ASP A 362 -19.74 -2.77 30.85
CA ASP A 362 -20.67 -1.80 31.43
C ASP A 362 -20.12 -0.37 31.32
N PRO A 363 -21.01 0.62 31.32
CA PRO A 363 -20.62 2.02 31.32
C PRO A 363 -20.10 2.45 32.68
N ILE A 364 -19.10 3.32 32.67
CA ILE A 364 -18.70 4.07 33.87
C ILE A 364 -19.88 4.96 34.29
N LYS A 365 -20.35 4.77 35.52
CA LYS A 365 -21.45 5.56 36.11
C LYS A 365 -20.88 6.54 37.13
N SER A 366 -21.21 7.82 36.98
CA SER A 366 -21.01 8.85 38.00
C SER A 366 -22.35 9.40 38.48
N MET A 367 -22.35 10.21 39.55
CA MET A 367 -23.57 10.77 40.14
C MET A 367 -24.44 11.58 39.15
N MET A 368 -23.86 12.09 38.05
CA MET A 368 -24.59 12.91 37.07
C MET A 368 -24.50 12.41 35.62
N MET A 369 -23.72 11.36 35.32
CA MET A 369 -23.55 10.87 33.94
C MET A 369 -23.38 9.35 33.87
N LYS A 370 -24.03 8.74 32.86
CA LYS A 370 -23.79 7.36 32.42
C LYS A 370 -22.89 7.40 31.17
N GLY A 371 -21.75 6.73 31.22
CA GLY A 371 -20.85 6.51 30.08
C GLY A 371 -21.44 5.59 29.00
N PRO A 372 -20.68 5.26 27.96
CA PRO A 372 -21.08 4.30 26.94
C PRO A 372 -20.97 2.85 27.44
N GLU A 373 -21.82 1.97 26.95
CA GLU A 373 -21.74 0.50 27.13
C GLU A 373 -21.27 -0.17 25.83
N LEU A 374 -20.55 -1.28 25.94
CA LEU A 374 -19.98 -2.03 24.82
C LEU A 374 -20.64 -3.40 24.68
N ASP A 375 -21.02 -3.75 23.45
CA ASP A 375 -21.31 -5.10 23.01
C ASP A 375 -20.47 -5.42 21.78
N LEU A 376 -19.69 -6.49 21.84
CA LEU A 376 -18.86 -6.99 20.75
C LEU A 376 -19.14 -8.48 20.52
N VAL A 377 -19.37 -8.87 19.27
CA VAL A 377 -19.63 -10.26 18.87
C VAL A 377 -18.82 -10.60 17.61
N VAL A 378 -18.01 -11.65 17.69
CA VAL A 378 -17.27 -12.21 16.56
C VAL A 378 -18.12 -13.30 15.90
N SER A 379 -18.31 -13.21 14.58
CA SER A 379 -19.09 -14.16 13.78
C SER A 379 -18.40 -14.39 12.44
N GLY A 380 -17.60 -15.46 12.35
CA GLY A 380 -16.74 -15.70 11.20
C GLY A 380 -15.72 -14.56 11.06
N THR A 381 -15.61 -13.97 9.87
CA THR A 381 -14.73 -12.81 9.58
C THR A 381 -15.38 -11.46 9.86
N THR A 382 -16.48 -11.44 10.59
CA THR A 382 -17.22 -10.20 10.93
C THR A 382 -17.25 -9.99 12.44
N VAL A 383 -16.85 -8.80 12.88
CA VAL A 383 -16.93 -8.34 14.27
C VAL A 383 -18.04 -7.30 14.35
N LYS A 384 -19.16 -7.67 14.99
CA LYS A 384 -20.25 -6.75 15.26
C LYS A 384 -19.94 -5.98 16.53
N THR A 385 -19.82 -4.66 16.41
CA THR A 385 -19.46 -3.79 17.53
C THR A 385 -20.56 -2.75 17.74
N SER A 386 -21.03 -2.63 18.98
CA SER A 386 -22.01 -1.65 19.41
C SER A 386 -21.51 -0.91 20.66
N ILE A 387 -21.41 0.41 20.55
CA ILE A 387 -21.06 1.31 21.64
C ILE A 387 -22.21 2.28 21.82
N ILE A 388 -22.94 2.19 22.93
CA ILE A 388 -24.19 2.94 23.14
C ILE A 388 -24.09 3.79 24.41
N LYS A 389 -24.39 5.08 24.31
CA LYS A 389 -24.52 5.97 25.47
C LYS A 389 -25.99 6.30 25.71
N GLY A 390 -26.60 5.61 26.67
CA GLY A 390 -28.04 5.74 26.96
C GLY A 390 -28.89 5.17 25.82
N LYS A 391 -29.54 6.02 25.02
CA LYS A 391 -30.27 5.61 23.81
C LYS A 391 -29.55 5.97 22.51
N LYS A 392 -28.40 6.65 22.59
CA LYS A 392 -27.66 7.15 21.43
C LYS A 392 -26.54 6.16 21.06
N PRO A 393 -26.55 5.56 19.85
CA PRO A 393 -25.39 4.82 19.38
C PRO A 393 -24.24 5.82 19.15
N MET A 394 -23.11 5.57 19.82
CA MET A 394 -21.84 6.23 19.52
C MET A 394 -21.14 5.53 18.37
N PHE A 395 -21.23 4.19 18.34
CA PHE A 395 -20.87 3.36 17.21
C PHE A 395 -21.81 2.16 17.15
N ALA A 396 -22.21 1.75 15.94
CA ALA A 396 -22.91 0.49 15.72
C ALA A 396 -22.62 0.06 14.28
N GLY A 397 -21.88 -1.04 14.12
CA GLY A 397 -21.47 -1.49 12.80
C GLY A 397 -20.84 -2.87 12.79
N ASP A 398 -20.80 -3.43 11.59
CA ASP A 398 -20.15 -4.69 11.29
C ASP A 398 -18.75 -4.38 10.70
N ILE A 399 -17.70 -4.87 11.37
CA ILE A 399 -16.31 -4.64 10.99
C ILE A 399 -15.77 -5.94 10.39
N ARG A 400 -15.35 -5.91 9.12
CA ARG A 400 -14.73 -7.08 8.47
C ARG A 400 -13.26 -7.19 8.81
N VAL A 401 -12.83 -8.37 9.23
CA VAL A 401 -11.44 -8.67 9.64
C VAL A 401 -10.94 -9.93 8.94
N SER A 402 -9.63 -10.16 8.94
CA SER A 402 -9.05 -11.40 8.42
C SER A 402 -9.49 -12.61 9.27
N GLU A 403 -9.43 -13.82 8.71
CA GLU A 403 -9.71 -15.04 9.49
C GLU A 403 -8.74 -15.21 10.67
N ARG A 404 -7.47 -14.82 10.46
CA ARG A 404 -6.44 -14.80 11.50
C ARG A 404 -6.82 -13.87 12.64
N ASP A 405 -7.25 -12.65 12.34
CA ASP A 405 -7.59 -11.65 13.36
C ASP A 405 -8.89 -11.99 14.08
N ALA A 406 -9.87 -12.59 13.39
CA ALA A 406 -11.07 -13.12 14.03
C ALA A 406 -10.71 -14.18 15.09
N LYS A 407 -9.85 -15.15 14.73
CA LYS A 407 -9.38 -16.18 15.68
C LYS A 407 -8.60 -15.57 16.84
N LYS A 408 -7.69 -14.63 16.55
CA LYS A 408 -6.91 -13.91 17.57
C LYS A 408 -7.81 -13.15 18.56
N LEU A 409 -8.86 -12.48 18.06
CA LEU A 409 -9.82 -11.75 18.88
C LEU A 409 -10.66 -12.69 19.76
N SER A 410 -11.17 -13.79 19.20
CA SER A 410 -11.89 -14.80 19.97
C SER A 410 -11.01 -15.40 21.08
N ARG A 411 -9.74 -15.72 20.76
CA ARG A 411 -8.75 -16.21 21.75
C ARG A 411 -8.49 -15.17 22.85
N TYR A 412 -8.28 -13.90 22.49
CA TYR A 412 -8.11 -12.82 23.45
C TYR A 412 -9.30 -12.68 24.41
N ILE A 413 -10.53 -12.74 23.89
CA ILE A 413 -11.75 -12.67 24.71
C ILE A 413 -11.77 -13.85 25.70
N GLN A 414 -11.44 -15.06 25.26
CA GLN A 414 -11.45 -16.25 26.11
C GLN A 414 -10.39 -16.23 27.21
N GLU A 415 -9.19 -15.72 26.93
CA GLU A 415 -8.09 -15.71 27.89
C GLU A 415 -8.21 -14.58 28.93
N ASN A 416 -8.84 -13.46 28.56
CA ASN A 416 -8.85 -12.26 29.38
C ASN A 416 -10.17 -12.02 30.14
N PHE A 417 -11.29 -12.63 29.75
CA PHE A 417 -12.63 -12.39 30.34
C PHE A 417 -13.48 -13.65 30.43
#